data_AF-A0A0G0MUN2-F1
#
_entry.id   AF-A0A0G0MUN2-F1
#
_cell.length_a   1.000
_cell.length_b   1.000
_cell.length_c   1.000
_cell.angle_alpha   90.00
_cell.angle_beta   90.00
_cell.angle_gamma   90.00
#
_symmetry.space_group_name_H-M   'P 1'
#
loop_
_entity.id
_entity.type
_entity.pdbx_description
1 polymer ?
#
loop_
_entity_poly.entity_id
_entity_poly.type
_entity_poly.pdbx_seq_one_letter_code
_entity_poly.pdbx_strand_id
1 'polypeptide(L)'
;MIFLLIPAIYIQLEKRNIYSDITLIPEYHVGIVFGAGVKGNNTPTDILKDRLITAAELYQNGTIQKILVSGDNRVENYNEPQVMKNYLVNTYQIPEKNIVTDFAGRRTYDTCARAHKIWDIKKAILITQGYHLPRALFTCNSLGIDSTGYSSTRQLYRNEIKFKLREIAAIYVSIWDIYIWHPSYIGGEKENI
;
A
#
# COMPACT_ATOMS: atom_id res chain seq x y z
N MET A 1 20.91 19.49 -13.63
CA MET A 1 20.40 19.99 -12.33
C MET A 1 18.88 19.88 -12.19
N ILE A 2 18.09 20.18 -13.23
CA ILE A 2 16.60 20.12 -13.19
C ILE A 2 16.05 18.69 -12.98
N PHE A 3 16.64 17.66 -13.60
CA PHE A 3 16.22 16.26 -13.43
C PHE A 3 16.33 15.71 -11.99
N LEU A 4 17.19 16.29 -11.14
CA LEU A 4 17.36 15.87 -9.75
C LEU A 4 16.22 16.36 -8.84
N LEU A 5 15.49 17.41 -9.23
CA LEU A 5 14.46 18.03 -8.40
C LEU A 5 13.03 17.59 -8.77
N ILE A 6 12.82 17.07 -9.98
CA ILE A 6 11.51 16.57 -10.44
C ILE A 6 10.90 15.54 -9.47
N PRO A 7 11.65 14.54 -8.96
CA PRO A 7 11.13 13.60 -7.97
C PRO A 7 10.71 14.30 -6.67
N ALA A 8 11.54 15.22 -6.17
CA ALA A 8 11.30 15.95 -4.93
C ALA A 8 10.06 16.85 -5.03
N ILE A 9 9.86 17.50 -6.18
CA ILE A 9 8.69 18.34 -6.44
C ILE A 9 7.42 17.49 -6.48
N TYR A 10 7.43 16.35 -7.17
CA TYR A 10 6.26 15.47 -7.26
C TYR A 10 5.89 14.87 -5.89
N ILE A 11 6.87 14.36 -5.13
CA ILE A 11 6.66 13.92 -3.74
C ILE A 11 6.03 15.05 -2.91
N GLN A 12 6.51 16.28 -3.06
CA GLN A 12 6.02 17.41 -2.28
C GLN A 12 4.60 17.81 -2.66
N LEU A 13 4.19 17.62 -3.91
CA LEU A 13 2.80 17.80 -4.35
C LEU A 13 1.88 16.72 -3.77
N GLU A 14 2.30 15.45 -3.81
CA GLU A 14 1.50 14.31 -3.31
C GLU A 14 1.28 14.35 -1.79
N LYS A 15 2.16 15.02 -1.03
CA LYS A 15 1.95 15.22 0.41
C LYS A 15 0.63 15.90 0.76
N ARG A 16 0.03 16.66 -0.17
CA ARG A 16 -1.27 17.31 0.06
C ARG A 16 -2.42 16.30 0.16
N ASN A 17 -2.24 15.10 -0.38
CA ASN A 17 -3.21 14.02 -0.36
C ASN A 17 -2.88 12.96 0.71
N ILE A 18 -2.09 13.31 1.72
CA ILE A 18 -1.76 12.43 2.85
C ILE A 18 -2.50 12.89 4.08
N TYR A 19 -3.34 12.00 4.60
CA TYR A 19 -4.11 12.20 5.81
C TYR A 19 -3.55 11.36 6.96
N SER A 20 -3.74 11.85 8.18
CA SER A 20 -3.53 11.11 9.42
C SER A 20 -4.70 11.23 10.38
N ASP A 21 -5.73 11.96 9.97
CA ASP A 21 -6.97 12.19 10.70
C ASP A 21 -8.13 11.72 9.84
N ILE A 22 -8.88 10.74 10.36
CA ILE A 22 -10.01 10.11 9.69
C ILE A 22 -11.20 11.06 9.52
N THR A 23 -11.28 12.14 10.28
CA THR A 23 -12.36 13.13 10.14
C THR A 23 -12.22 14.01 8.90
N LEU A 24 -11.03 14.03 8.30
CA LEU A 24 -10.69 14.90 7.17
C LEU A 24 -10.71 14.17 5.82
N ILE A 25 -10.84 12.85 5.82
CA ILE A 25 -10.77 12.04 4.60
C ILE A 25 -12.19 11.78 4.06
N PRO A 26 -12.43 11.95 2.74
CA PRO A 26 -13.71 11.57 2.15
C PRO A 26 -13.88 10.05 2.16
N GLU A 27 -15.11 9.57 1.91
CA GLU A 27 -15.37 8.14 1.77
C GLU A 27 -14.76 7.56 0.48
N TYR A 28 -14.29 6.32 0.57
CA TYR A 28 -13.74 5.54 -0.54
C TYR A 28 -14.36 4.14 -0.54
N HIS A 29 -14.41 3.50 -1.71
CA HIS A 29 -14.88 2.12 -1.78
C HIS A 29 -13.80 1.13 -1.29
N VAL A 30 -12.54 1.35 -1.69
CA VAL A 30 -11.43 0.40 -1.48
C VAL A 30 -10.26 1.04 -0.75
N GLY A 31 -9.73 0.35 0.27
CA GLY A 31 -8.42 0.61 0.86
C GLY A 31 -7.39 -0.43 0.41
N ILE A 32 -6.21 0.02 -0.02
CA ILE A 32 -5.08 -0.84 -0.41
C ILE A 32 -4.05 -0.83 0.72
N VAL A 33 -3.81 -1.99 1.33
CA VAL A 33 -2.84 -2.18 2.39
C VAL A 33 -1.57 -2.80 1.82
N PHE A 34 -0.47 -2.06 1.89
CA PHE A 34 0.83 -2.53 1.39
C PHE A 34 1.50 -3.47 2.40
N GLY A 35 2.24 -4.46 1.92
CA GLY A 35 3.08 -5.35 2.73
C GLY A 35 4.27 -4.66 3.40
N ALA A 36 4.66 -5.15 4.58
CA ALA A 36 5.79 -4.69 5.39
C ALA A 36 6.48 -5.83 6.17
N GLY A 37 6.30 -7.08 5.74
CA GLY A 37 6.98 -8.23 6.30
C GLY A 37 6.18 -8.95 7.39
N VAL A 38 6.38 -10.26 7.47
CA VAL A 38 5.93 -11.11 8.58
C VAL A 38 7.13 -11.61 9.41
N LYS A 39 6.92 -11.79 10.70
CA LYS A 39 7.88 -12.39 11.63
C LYS A 39 7.90 -13.92 11.44
N GLY A 40 8.97 -14.59 11.87
CA GLY A 40 9.13 -16.04 11.70
C GLY A 40 8.07 -16.92 12.38
N ASN A 41 7.22 -16.35 13.24
CA ASN A 41 6.07 -17.02 13.85
C ASN A 41 4.73 -16.73 13.12
N ASN A 42 4.77 -16.30 11.85
CA ASN A 42 3.60 -15.94 11.04
C ASN A 42 2.73 -14.82 11.64
N THR A 43 3.35 -13.90 12.38
CA THR A 43 2.68 -12.67 12.85
C THR A 43 3.19 -11.45 12.09
N PRO A 44 2.40 -10.38 11.95
CA PRO A 44 2.87 -9.18 11.26
C PRO A 44 4.06 -8.54 11.99
N THR A 45 4.98 -7.92 11.23
CA THR A 45 5.94 -6.96 11.82
C THR A 45 5.20 -5.80 12.47
N ASP A 46 5.86 -5.00 13.31
CA ASP A 46 5.19 -3.87 13.97
C ASP A 46 4.71 -2.83 12.95
N ILE A 47 5.48 -2.66 11.85
CA ILE A 47 5.11 -1.83 10.69
C ILE A 47 3.87 -2.37 9.98
N LEU A 48 3.82 -3.69 9.72
CA LEU A 48 2.68 -4.32 9.06
C LEU A 48 1.45 -4.30 9.96
N LYS A 49 1.63 -4.54 11.27
CA LYS A 49 0.56 -4.50 12.27
C LYS A 49 -0.13 -3.14 12.26
N ASP A 50 0.63 -2.05 12.28
CA ASP A 50 0.06 -0.70 12.27
C ASP A 50 -0.75 -0.42 10.99
N ARG A 51 -0.32 -0.94 9.83
CA ARG A 51 -1.11 -0.86 8.60
C ARG A 51 -2.44 -1.59 8.70
N LEU A 52 -2.45 -2.77 9.31
CA LEU A 52 -3.67 -3.57 9.50
C LEU A 52 -4.61 -2.94 10.53
N ILE A 53 -4.06 -2.38 11.62
CA ILE A 53 -4.83 -1.61 12.60
C ILE A 53 -5.54 -0.44 11.88
N THR A 54 -4.78 0.35 11.12
CA THR A 54 -5.33 1.49 10.38
C THR A 54 -6.38 1.07 9.35
N ALA A 55 -6.17 -0.04 8.63
CA ALA A 55 -7.15 -0.55 7.68
C ALA A 55 -8.46 -0.96 8.37
N ALA A 56 -8.36 -1.59 9.54
CA ALA A 56 -9.53 -1.95 10.33
C ALA A 56 -10.28 -0.72 10.86
N GLU A 57 -9.55 0.29 11.36
CA GLU A 57 -10.15 1.55 11.82
C GLU A 57 -10.90 2.26 10.67
N LEU A 58 -10.30 2.34 9.47
CA LEU A 58 -10.95 2.94 8.30
C LEU A 58 -12.20 2.15 7.86
N TYR A 59 -12.14 0.83 7.91
CA TYR A 59 -13.27 -0.02 7.55
C TYR A 59 -14.42 0.12 8.55
N GLN A 60 -14.13 0.08 9.86
CA GLN A 60 -15.13 0.18 10.92
C GLN A 60 -15.81 1.55 10.97
N ASN A 61 -15.10 2.62 10.60
CA ASN A 61 -15.68 3.96 10.46
C ASN A 61 -16.45 4.16 9.14
N GLY A 62 -16.52 3.16 8.26
CA GLY A 62 -17.20 3.27 6.97
C GLY A 62 -16.43 4.04 5.90
N THR A 63 -15.21 4.49 6.18
CA THR A 63 -14.35 5.20 5.22
C THR A 63 -13.97 4.33 4.04
N ILE A 64 -13.83 3.01 4.25
CA ILE A 64 -13.64 2.00 3.20
C ILE A 64 -14.61 0.84 3.36
N GLN A 65 -15.02 0.22 2.25
CA GLN A 65 -15.96 -0.92 2.25
C GLN A 65 -15.27 -2.24 1.90
N LYS A 66 -14.13 -2.15 1.20
CA LYS A 66 -13.30 -3.30 0.78
C LYS A 66 -11.84 -3.03 1.10
N ILE A 67 -11.12 -4.09 1.44
CA ILE A 67 -9.69 -4.06 1.75
C ILE A 67 -8.95 -4.96 0.77
N LEU A 68 -8.04 -4.40 -0.02
CA LEU A 68 -7.07 -5.17 -0.79
C LEU A 68 -5.77 -5.25 0.02
N VAL A 69 -5.38 -6.44 0.46
CA VAL A 69 -4.08 -6.68 1.12
C VAL A 69 -3.08 -7.22 0.09
N SER A 70 -1.99 -6.48 -0.14
CA SER A 70 -1.02 -6.79 -1.21
C SER A 70 0.38 -6.99 -0.66
N GLY A 71 0.98 -8.14 -0.95
CA GLY A 71 2.28 -8.56 -0.42
C GLY A 71 2.89 -9.74 -1.15
N ASP A 72 4.01 -10.25 -0.65
CA ASP A 72 4.77 -11.33 -1.28
C ASP A 72 4.33 -12.72 -0.79
N ASN A 73 4.34 -13.71 -1.69
CA ASN A 73 4.06 -15.12 -1.42
C ASN A 73 5.00 -16.06 -2.21
N ARG A 74 6.23 -15.62 -2.51
CA ARG A 74 7.18 -16.38 -3.35
C ARG A 74 7.83 -17.57 -2.67
N VAL A 75 7.99 -17.53 -1.35
CA VAL A 75 8.72 -18.55 -0.61
C VAL A 75 7.72 -19.52 -0.04
N GLU A 76 8.00 -20.82 -0.16
CA GLU A 76 7.10 -21.94 0.18
C GLU A 76 6.51 -21.87 1.61
N ASN A 77 7.15 -21.12 2.51
CA ASN A 77 6.73 -20.90 3.89
C ASN A 77 6.50 -19.41 4.26
N TYR A 78 6.26 -18.55 3.28
CA TYR A 78 6.01 -17.13 3.47
C TYR A 78 4.78 -16.70 2.67
N ASN A 79 3.68 -16.42 3.37
CA ASN A 79 2.46 -15.91 2.75
C ASN A 79 1.97 -14.66 3.51
N GLU A 80 2.50 -13.51 3.12
CA GLU A 80 2.19 -12.24 3.79
C GLU A 80 0.71 -11.82 3.63
N PRO A 81 0.10 -11.86 2.43
CA PRO A 81 -1.32 -11.53 2.28
C PRO A 81 -2.25 -12.41 3.09
N GLN A 82 -1.94 -13.71 3.24
CA GLN A 82 -2.73 -14.59 4.10
C GLN A 82 -2.60 -14.21 5.58
N VAL A 83 -1.40 -13.85 6.05
CA VAL A 83 -1.21 -13.35 7.43
C VAL A 83 -2.00 -12.05 7.64
N MET A 84 -1.99 -11.14 6.67
CA MET A 84 -2.75 -9.90 6.71
C MET A 84 -4.26 -10.16 6.79
N LYS A 85 -4.79 -11.03 5.92
CA LYS A 85 -6.21 -11.42 5.92
C LYS A 85 -6.59 -12.05 7.26
N ASN A 86 -5.82 -13.04 7.73
CA ASN A 86 -6.08 -13.73 9.00
C ASN A 86 -6.09 -12.77 10.18
N TYR A 87 -5.18 -11.80 10.21
CA TYR A 87 -5.13 -10.79 11.27
C TYR A 87 -6.39 -9.92 11.29
N LEU A 88 -6.83 -9.41 10.13
CA LEU A 88 -8.05 -8.59 10.02
C LEU A 88 -9.31 -9.38 10.40
N VAL A 89 -9.43 -10.64 9.96
CA VAL A 89 -10.57 -11.51 10.29
C VAL A 89 -10.57 -11.87 11.77
N ASN A 90 -9.46 -12.38 12.29
CA ASN A 90 -9.44 -12.96 13.63
C ASN A 90 -9.41 -11.90 14.72
N THR A 91 -8.71 -10.78 14.49
CA THR A 91 -8.55 -9.72 15.50
C THR A 91 -9.64 -8.65 15.41
N TYR A 92 -10.10 -8.29 14.20
CA TYR A 92 -11.05 -7.20 13.98
C TYR A 92 -12.42 -7.66 13.46
N GLN A 93 -12.60 -8.97 13.25
CA GLN A 93 -13.87 -9.56 12.82
C GLN A 93 -14.40 -8.96 11.52
N ILE A 94 -13.50 -8.50 10.64
CA ILE A 94 -13.86 -8.03 9.31
C ILE A 94 -14.30 -9.24 8.48
N PRO A 95 -15.49 -9.21 7.83
CA PRO A 95 -15.96 -10.32 7.01
C PRO A 95 -14.97 -10.66 5.90
N GLU A 96 -14.65 -11.95 5.74
CA GLU A 96 -13.70 -12.41 4.71
C GLU A 96 -14.02 -11.93 3.30
N LYS A 97 -15.30 -11.85 2.96
CA LYS A 97 -15.79 -11.36 1.65
C LYS A 97 -15.45 -9.88 1.37
N ASN A 98 -14.98 -9.15 2.37
CA ASN A 98 -14.56 -7.74 2.24
C ASN A 98 -13.04 -7.59 2.23
N ILE A 99 -12.29 -8.69 2.28
CA ILE A 99 -10.83 -8.71 2.22
C ILE A 99 -10.40 -9.52 1.00
N VAL A 100 -9.76 -8.84 0.05
CA VAL A 100 -9.16 -9.44 -1.15
C VAL A 100 -7.65 -9.53 -0.95
N THR A 101 -7.07 -10.66 -1.34
CA THR A 101 -5.63 -10.95 -1.17
C THR A 101 -4.90 -10.90 -2.50
N ASP A 102 -3.90 -10.04 -2.59
CA ASP A 102 -2.96 -9.99 -3.70
C ASP A 102 -1.61 -10.63 -3.33
N PHE A 103 -1.38 -11.85 -3.84
CA PHE A 103 -0.19 -12.67 -3.60
C PHE A 103 1.05 -12.31 -4.43
N ALA A 104 0.97 -11.30 -5.30
CA ALA A 104 2.09 -10.89 -6.14
C ALA A 104 2.47 -9.40 -6.00
N GLY A 105 2.15 -8.80 -4.86
CA GLY A 105 2.51 -7.42 -4.47
C GLY A 105 3.96 -7.28 -4.00
N ARG A 106 4.93 -7.60 -4.86
CA ARG A 106 6.37 -7.69 -4.48
C ARG A 106 7.06 -6.32 -4.44
N ARG A 107 6.54 -5.37 -5.20
CA ARG A 107 6.96 -3.97 -5.27
C ARG A 107 5.72 -3.11 -5.25
N THR A 108 5.88 -1.84 -4.88
CA THR A 108 4.82 -0.84 -4.98
C THR A 108 4.23 -0.77 -6.39
N TYR A 109 5.08 -0.86 -7.43
CA TYR A 109 4.63 -0.94 -8.82
C TYR A 109 3.70 -2.15 -9.05
N ASP A 110 4.09 -3.34 -8.57
CA ASP A 110 3.31 -4.56 -8.76
C ASP A 110 1.94 -4.46 -8.09
N THR A 111 1.89 -3.95 -6.85
CA THR A 111 0.63 -3.68 -6.13
C THR A 111 -0.27 -2.74 -6.92
N CYS A 112 0.24 -1.58 -7.34
CA CYS A 112 -0.56 -0.59 -8.06
C CYS A 112 -1.01 -1.09 -9.45
N ALA A 113 -0.12 -1.72 -10.21
CA ALA A 113 -0.43 -2.24 -11.54
C ALA A 113 -1.50 -3.34 -11.48
N ARG A 114 -1.38 -4.25 -10.51
CA ARG A 114 -2.35 -5.34 -10.31
C ARG A 114 -3.67 -4.81 -9.77
N ALA A 115 -3.67 -3.90 -8.80
CA ALA A 115 -4.86 -3.21 -8.31
C ALA A 115 -5.72 -2.65 -9.46
N HIS A 116 -5.08 -1.95 -10.40
CA HIS A 116 -5.77 -1.36 -11.55
C HIS A 116 -6.21 -2.39 -12.60
N LYS A 117 -5.42 -3.44 -12.85
CA LYS A 117 -5.62 -4.35 -13.99
C LYS A 117 -6.47 -5.58 -13.67
N ILE A 118 -6.35 -6.11 -12.45
CA ILE A 118 -7.04 -7.33 -12.00
C ILE A 118 -8.39 -6.96 -11.39
N TRP A 119 -8.40 -6.00 -10.45
CA TRP A 119 -9.61 -5.62 -9.71
C TRP A 119 -10.27 -4.32 -10.20
N ASP A 120 -9.80 -3.78 -11.32
CA ASP A 120 -10.29 -2.53 -11.94
C ASP A 120 -10.37 -1.33 -10.98
N ILE A 121 -9.52 -1.29 -9.96
CA ILE A 121 -9.54 -0.23 -8.96
C ILE A 121 -9.06 1.08 -9.61
N LYS A 122 -9.97 2.05 -9.76
CA LYS A 122 -9.66 3.40 -10.29
C LYS A 122 -9.50 4.47 -9.23
N LYS A 123 -9.96 4.21 -8.01
CA LYS A 123 -9.88 5.15 -6.88
C LYS A 123 -9.69 4.38 -5.57
N ALA A 124 -8.72 4.77 -4.74
CA ALA A 124 -8.41 4.04 -3.51
C ALA A 124 -7.74 4.90 -2.43
N ILE A 125 -7.88 4.46 -1.17
CA ILE A 125 -7.00 4.91 -0.08
C ILE A 125 -5.80 3.98 0.00
N LEU A 126 -4.59 4.53 -0.03
CA LEU A 126 -3.34 3.82 0.17
C LEU A 126 -2.97 3.84 1.67
N ILE A 127 -2.86 2.65 2.27
CA ILE A 127 -2.61 2.48 3.70
C ILE A 127 -1.18 1.97 3.88
N THR A 128 -0.30 2.88 4.32
CA THR A 128 1.12 2.59 4.56
C THR A 128 1.75 3.69 5.44
N GLN A 129 3.00 3.53 5.85
CA GLN A 129 3.67 4.53 6.67
C GLN A 129 3.89 5.84 5.91
N GLY A 130 3.84 6.96 6.63
CA GLY A 130 3.99 8.31 6.07
C GLY A 130 5.26 8.51 5.24
N TYR A 131 6.36 7.83 5.57
CA TYR A 131 7.59 7.92 4.77
C TYR A 131 7.47 7.22 3.40
N HIS A 132 6.61 6.22 3.26
CA HIS A 132 6.41 5.43 2.05
C HIS A 132 5.31 6.01 1.15
N LEU A 133 4.34 6.72 1.74
CA LEU A 133 3.18 7.26 1.04
C LEU A 133 3.49 8.10 -0.21
N PRO A 134 4.49 9.01 -0.22
CA PRO A 134 4.74 9.81 -1.42
C PRO A 134 5.07 8.97 -2.66
N ARG A 135 5.85 7.90 -2.49
CA ARG A 135 6.19 6.99 -3.59
C ARG A 135 5.00 6.14 -3.99
N ALA A 136 4.22 5.66 -3.02
CA ALA A 136 3.03 4.87 -3.26
C ALA A 136 1.98 5.67 -4.07
N LEU A 137 1.72 6.91 -3.66
CA LEU A 137 0.82 7.84 -4.36
C LEU A 137 1.29 8.09 -5.78
N PHE A 138 2.55 8.51 -5.95
CA PHE A 138 3.13 8.74 -7.28
C PHE A 138 2.95 7.52 -8.20
N THR A 139 3.27 6.33 -7.69
CA THR A 139 3.22 5.09 -8.48
C THR A 139 1.79 4.72 -8.86
N CYS A 140 0.85 4.74 -7.90
CA CYS A 140 -0.54 4.37 -8.15
C CYS A 140 -1.28 5.41 -9.01
N ASN A 141 -1.08 6.71 -8.79
CA ASN A 141 -1.62 7.78 -9.64
C ASN A 141 -1.13 7.64 -11.09
N SER A 142 0.18 7.39 -11.27
CA SER A 142 0.77 7.19 -12.60
C SER A 142 0.25 5.95 -13.32
N LEU A 143 -0.23 4.95 -12.57
CA LEU A 143 -0.82 3.72 -13.10
C LEU A 143 -2.36 3.78 -13.21
N GLY A 144 -2.94 4.98 -13.06
CA GLY A 144 -4.37 5.22 -13.30
C GLY A 144 -5.27 4.91 -12.11
N ILE A 145 -4.76 5.02 -10.88
CA ILE A 145 -5.55 4.93 -9.65
C ILE A 145 -5.54 6.30 -8.98
N ASP A 146 -6.68 6.99 -8.95
CA ASP A 146 -6.89 8.21 -8.16
C ASP A 146 -6.73 7.90 -6.67
N SER A 147 -5.56 8.23 -6.13
CA SER A 147 -5.11 7.74 -4.84
C SER A 147 -5.04 8.83 -3.78
N THR A 148 -5.55 8.51 -2.59
CA THR A 148 -5.31 9.30 -1.37
C THR A 148 -4.55 8.45 -0.36
N GLY A 149 -3.61 9.06 0.36
CA GLY A 149 -2.78 8.38 1.35
C GLY A 149 -3.36 8.51 2.75
N TYR A 150 -3.38 7.42 3.52
CA TYR A 150 -3.62 7.47 4.96
C TYR A 150 -2.42 6.89 5.71
N SER A 151 -1.79 7.73 6.53
CA SER A 151 -0.58 7.36 7.28
C SER A 151 -0.92 6.36 8.37
N SER A 152 -0.33 5.16 8.28
CA SER A 152 -0.36 4.15 9.33
C SER A 152 0.80 4.28 10.32
N THR A 153 1.51 5.42 10.35
CA THR A 153 2.60 5.65 11.30
C THR A 153 2.01 5.93 12.68
N ARG A 154 2.12 4.96 13.60
CA ARG A 154 1.58 5.09 14.97
C ARG A 154 2.66 5.20 16.04
N GLN A 155 3.90 4.86 15.69
CA GLN A 155 5.03 4.79 16.60
C GLN A 155 6.35 4.97 15.84
N LEU A 156 7.44 5.15 16.58
CA LEU A 156 8.78 5.10 16.03
C LEU A 156 9.19 3.65 15.79
N TYR A 157 9.73 3.37 14.61
CA TYR A 157 10.16 2.02 14.25
C TYR A 157 11.67 1.87 14.35
N ARG A 158 12.13 0.68 14.76
CA ARG A 158 13.55 0.33 14.64
C ARG A 158 13.95 0.43 13.15
N ASN A 159 15.09 1.08 12.89
CA ASN A 159 15.64 1.35 11.54
C ASN A 159 14.84 2.37 10.70
N GLU A 160 13.99 3.21 11.29
CA GLU A 160 13.21 4.22 10.54
C GLU A 160 14.07 5.13 9.65
N ILE A 161 15.24 5.57 10.13
CA ILE A 161 16.18 6.39 9.33
C ILE A 161 16.63 5.62 8.08
N LYS A 162 16.97 4.34 8.22
CA LYS A 162 17.36 3.48 7.10
C LYS A 162 16.22 3.34 6.10
N PHE A 163 14.97 3.16 6.56
CA PHE A 163 13.81 3.10 5.68
C PHE A 163 13.59 4.42 4.93
N LYS A 164 13.66 5.57 5.61
CA LYS A 164 13.57 6.90 4.98
C LYS A 164 14.66 7.13 3.93
N LEU A 165 15.90 6.76 4.22
CA LEU A 165 17.00 6.86 3.25
C LEU A 165 16.79 5.95 2.04
N ARG A 166 16.34 4.71 2.26
CA ARG A 166 15.96 3.79 1.18
C ARG A 166 14.86 4.38 0.31
N GLU A 167 13.88 5.06 0.89
CA GLU A 167 12.80 5.68 0.12
C GLU A 167 13.30 6.74 -0.86
N ILE A 168 14.35 7.50 -0.53
CA ILE A 168 14.93 8.47 -1.46
C ILE A 168 15.35 7.76 -2.75
N ALA A 169 16.15 6.69 -2.64
CA ALA A 169 16.57 5.90 -3.79
C ALA A 169 15.39 5.24 -4.51
N ALA A 170 14.43 4.69 -3.76
CA ALA A 170 13.27 4.03 -4.33
C ALA A 170 12.36 4.98 -5.14
N ILE A 171 12.32 6.28 -4.81
CA ILE A 171 11.54 7.26 -5.58
C ILE A 171 12.16 7.47 -6.96
N TYR A 172 13.48 7.61 -7.06
CA TYR A 172 14.15 7.68 -8.36
C TYR A 172 13.87 6.43 -9.20
N VAL A 173 13.93 5.25 -8.57
CA VAL A 173 13.57 3.98 -9.23
C VAL A 173 12.12 3.98 -9.68
N SER A 174 11.17 4.47 -8.87
CA SER A 174 9.76 4.51 -9.30
C SER A 174 9.53 5.42 -10.50
N ILE A 175 10.25 6.54 -10.60
CA ILE A 175 10.14 7.43 -11.77
C ILE A 175 10.70 6.76 -13.01
N TRP A 176 11.83 6.06 -12.87
CA TRP A 176 12.41 5.27 -13.95
C TRP A 176 11.45 4.15 -14.40
N ASP A 177 10.87 3.42 -13.45
CA ASP A 177 9.91 2.35 -13.71
C ASP A 177 8.67 2.87 -14.43
N ILE A 178 8.16 4.05 -14.05
CA ILE A 178 6.95 4.64 -14.64
C ILE A 178 7.18 5.21 -16.03
N TYR A 179 8.29 5.91 -16.29
CA TYR A 179 8.46 6.65 -17.55
C TYR A 179 9.32 5.92 -18.58
N ILE A 180 10.22 5.04 -18.15
CA ILE A 180 11.23 4.44 -19.02
C ILE A 180 11.03 2.94 -19.12
N TRP A 181 11.11 2.22 -17.99
CA TRP A 181 11.29 0.77 -18.01
C TRP A 181 9.99 -0.04 -18.07
N HIS A 182 8.92 0.40 -17.39
CA HIS A 182 7.64 -0.31 -17.32
C HIS A 182 7.79 -1.80 -16.96
N PRO A 183 8.30 -2.12 -15.75
CA PRO A 183 8.66 -3.49 -15.43
C PRO A 183 7.47 -4.44 -15.54
N SER A 184 7.72 -5.66 -16.01
CA SER A 184 6.73 -6.73 -15.96
C SER A 184 6.33 -7.02 -14.51
N TYR A 185 5.06 -7.34 -14.32
CA TYR A 185 4.50 -7.83 -13.07
C TYR A 185 3.76 -9.14 -13.35
N ILE A 186 3.49 -9.95 -12.32
CA ILE A 186 2.70 -11.16 -12.49
C ILE A 186 1.27 -10.75 -12.79
N GLY A 187 0.72 -11.19 -13.92
CA GLY A 187 -0.67 -10.93 -14.30
C GLY A 187 -1.68 -11.79 -13.52
N GLY A 188 -2.92 -11.80 -13.99
CA GLY A 188 -4.02 -12.57 -13.44
C GLY A 188 -5.28 -12.32 -14.26
N GLU A 189 -6.29 -13.16 -14.06
CA GLU A 189 -7.62 -12.91 -14.61
C GLU A 189 -8.28 -11.74 -13.89
N LYS A 190 -9.29 -11.11 -14.50
CA LYS A 190 -10.04 -10.05 -13.83
C LYS A 190 -10.89 -10.64 -12.71
N GLU A 191 -10.87 -9.98 -11.56
CA GLU A 191 -11.61 -10.37 -10.36
C GLU A 191 -12.44 -9.19 -9.85
N ASN A 192 -13.58 -9.47 -9.23
CA ASN A 192 -14.40 -8.43 -8.60
C ASN A 192 -13.89 -8.12 -7.19
N ILE A 193 -14.02 -6.87 -6.77
CA ILE A 193 -13.73 -6.41 -5.40
C ILE A 193 -14.95 -5.80 -4.72
#